data_AF-A0A1E7EPF7-F1
#
_entry.id   AF-A0A1E7EPF7-F1
#
_cell.length_a   1.000
_cell.length_b   1.000
_cell.length_c   1.000
_cell.angle_alpha   90.00
_cell.angle_beta   90.00
_cell.angle_gamma   90.00
#
_symmetry.space_group_name_H-M   'P 1'
#
loop_
_entity.id
_entity.type
_entity.pdbx_description
1 polymer ?
#
loop_
_entity_poly.entity_id
_entity_poly.type
_entity_poly.pdbx_seq_one_letter_code
_entity_poly.pdbx_strand_id
1 'polypeptide(L)'
;MDSIVQLIRNGLCCIKDWNIFSNNIPQLYDSTVTTTLLKSLLSFLPVDVITKLLLEDEEQHPFHLTTPLELIISITQLYACLSCTYGGIILCWTSVGKLKRIVSLLEHRLLSSADTASKNVNSNSTTALATRLINESLIKESKLAMKNCFIGTLITPIGISFFWLFCNSIHVTEAGTIGGLTALIDALTIMEICLIPLLYYMIIDANQYFLTKSETINCITTLSSNAGASFNTSYVNITRYELIQSGWVPYWESGTSPIASSGGDLLFEKEMKLVEQTLSLYFPTSTSSSSSSDDKNENEKEQKIRQEAIDSSINEMTKSVQELSFKGYREYVYFVLNFAAFYGYLMAIICFYYPDDTAQPTWMQHMKFNVTNNDADWTGNFVGDLMWTIEPIIILFVSPYYIASLAAAAVTKTKAKKLSSSSSSTNKTKKE
;
A
#
# COMPACT_ATOMS: atom_id res chain seq x y z
N MET A 1 -1.84 -5.68 -7.25
CA MET A 1 -2.18 -5.87 -8.68
C MET A 1 -2.37 -4.50 -9.31
N ASP A 2 -2.13 -4.33 -10.61
CA ASP A 2 -2.47 -3.08 -11.30
C ASP A 2 -3.97 -2.83 -11.19
N SER A 3 -4.38 -1.69 -10.61
CA SER A 3 -5.79 -1.36 -10.37
C SER A 3 -6.59 -1.25 -11.66
N ILE A 4 -5.98 -0.89 -12.79
CA ILE A 4 -6.65 -0.85 -14.09
C ILE A 4 -6.96 -2.27 -14.55
N VAL A 5 -6.00 -3.18 -14.45
CA VAL A 5 -6.21 -4.58 -14.85
C VAL A 5 -7.22 -5.25 -13.94
N GLN A 6 -7.19 -4.95 -12.64
CA GLN A 6 -8.19 -5.45 -11.69
C GLN A 6 -9.60 -4.95 -12.05
N LEU A 7 -9.74 -3.66 -12.37
CA LEU A 7 -11.01 -3.06 -12.80
C LEU A 7 -11.54 -3.73 -14.08
N ILE A 8 -10.69 -3.88 -15.09
CA ILE A 8 -11.08 -4.49 -16.36
C ILE A 8 -11.46 -5.95 -16.14
N ARG A 9 -10.62 -6.74 -15.47
CA ARG A 9 -10.87 -8.17 -15.23
C ARG A 9 -12.21 -8.39 -14.53
N ASN A 10 -12.38 -7.82 -13.35
CA ASN A 10 -13.55 -8.09 -12.51
C ASN A 10 -14.81 -7.44 -13.09
N GLY A 11 -14.67 -6.28 -13.75
CA GLY A 11 -15.78 -5.65 -14.47
C GLY A 11 -16.27 -6.50 -15.64
N LEU A 12 -15.35 -7.13 -16.39
CA LEU A 12 -15.71 -8.07 -17.45
C LEU A 12 -16.33 -9.36 -16.89
N CYS A 13 -15.87 -9.87 -15.75
CA CYS A 13 -16.54 -10.97 -15.06
C CYS A 13 -17.98 -10.60 -14.66
N CYS A 14 -18.22 -9.42 -14.09
CA CYS A 14 -19.57 -8.94 -13.78
C CYS A 14 -20.45 -8.82 -15.04
N ILE A 15 -19.89 -8.33 -16.15
CA ILE A 15 -20.59 -8.25 -17.44
C ILE A 15 -21.00 -9.64 -17.92
N LYS A 16 -20.09 -10.62 -17.81
CA LYS A 16 -20.34 -12.02 -18.14
C LYS A 16 -21.47 -12.59 -17.27
N ASP A 17 -21.36 -12.45 -15.94
CA ASP A 17 -22.30 -13.03 -14.98
C ASP A 17 -23.73 -12.50 -15.13
N TRP A 18 -23.88 -11.22 -15.51
CA TRP A 18 -25.18 -10.61 -15.81
C TRP A 18 -25.60 -10.73 -17.28
N ASN A 19 -24.77 -11.37 -18.11
CA ASN A 19 -25.00 -11.51 -19.55
C ASN A 19 -25.29 -10.15 -20.23
N ILE A 20 -24.62 -9.08 -19.78
CA ILE A 20 -24.84 -7.72 -20.25
C ILE A 20 -24.34 -7.61 -21.69
N PHE A 21 -25.11 -6.94 -22.55
CA PHE A 21 -24.84 -6.81 -23.99
C PHE A 21 -25.05 -8.07 -24.84
N SER A 22 -25.51 -9.19 -24.29
CA SER A 22 -25.84 -10.39 -25.08
C SER A 22 -26.76 -10.11 -26.27
N ASN A 23 -27.77 -9.26 -26.07
CA ASN A 23 -28.71 -8.87 -27.13
C ASN A 23 -28.15 -7.82 -28.11
N ASN A 24 -27.20 -6.98 -27.67
CA ASN A 24 -26.70 -5.84 -28.44
C ASN A 24 -25.39 -6.14 -29.18
N ILE A 25 -24.55 -7.02 -28.62
CA ILE A 25 -23.24 -7.43 -29.12
C ILE A 25 -23.09 -8.96 -28.92
N PRO A 26 -23.92 -9.77 -29.61
CA PRO A 26 -23.91 -11.23 -29.43
C PRO A 26 -22.55 -11.87 -29.75
N GLN A 27 -21.73 -11.21 -30.58
CA GLN A 27 -20.39 -11.68 -30.94
C GLN A 27 -19.45 -11.82 -29.73
N LEU A 28 -19.68 -11.09 -28.63
CA LEU A 28 -18.86 -11.22 -27.42
C LEU A 28 -19.10 -12.54 -26.67
N TYR A 29 -20.24 -13.19 -26.93
CA TYR A 29 -20.68 -14.43 -26.27
C TYR A 29 -20.65 -15.63 -27.23
N ASP A 30 -20.19 -15.45 -28.47
CA ASP A 30 -20.13 -16.48 -29.49
C ASP A 30 -18.71 -17.05 -29.59
N SER A 31 -18.53 -18.30 -29.18
CA SER A 31 -17.22 -18.99 -29.19
C SER A 31 -16.65 -19.23 -30.59
N THR A 32 -17.49 -19.20 -31.63
CA THR A 32 -17.04 -19.33 -33.02
C THR A 32 -16.14 -18.15 -33.42
N VAL A 33 -16.42 -16.95 -32.89
CA VAL A 33 -15.63 -15.74 -33.13
C VAL A 33 -14.22 -15.90 -32.56
N THR A 34 -14.08 -16.46 -31.36
CA THR A 34 -12.78 -16.76 -30.74
C THR A 34 -11.98 -17.72 -31.61
N THR A 35 -12.62 -18.79 -32.09
CA THR A 35 -11.97 -19.79 -32.94
C THR A 35 -11.47 -19.18 -34.24
N THR A 36 -12.26 -18.33 -34.88
CA THR A 36 -11.85 -17.60 -36.09
C THR A 36 -10.69 -16.65 -35.82
N LEU A 37 -10.75 -15.90 -34.72
CA LEU A 37 -9.70 -14.96 -34.33
C LEU A 37 -8.38 -15.68 -34.04
N LEU A 38 -8.41 -16.81 -33.33
CA LEU A 38 -7.24 -17.61 -33.02
C LEU A 38 -6.64 -18.24 -34.29
N LYS A 39 -7.48 -18.77 -35.19
CA LYS A 39 -7.05 -19.24 -36.52
C LYS A 39 -6.37 -18.14 -37.34
N SER A 40 -6.90 -16.91 -37.29
CA SER A 40 -6.30 -15.75 -37.96
C SER A 40 -4.99 -15.31 -37.32
N LEU A 41 -4.89 -15.31 -35.99
CA LEU A 41 -3.67 -14.92 -35.29
C LEU A 41 -2.54 -15.92 -35.49
N LEU A 42 -2.87 -17.22 -35.54
CA LEU A 42 -1.89 -18.28 -35.71
C LEU A 42 -1.57 -18.58 -37.18
N SER A 43 -2.10 -17.82 -38.14
CA SER A 43 -1.91 -18.07 -39.58
C SER A 43 -0.45 -17.97 -40.04
N PHE A 44 0.45 -17.44 -39.21
CA PHE A 44 1.90 -17.43 -39.46
C PHE A 44 2.58 -18.78 -39.16
N LEU A 45 1.93 -19.68 -38.44
CA LEU A 45 2.43 -21.03 -38.16
C LEU A 45 2.11 -21.98 -39.32
N PRO A 46 2.92 -23.05 -39.53
CA PRO A 46 2.60 -24.08 -40.51
C PRO A 46 1.22 -24.71 -40.23
N VAL A 47 0.46 -25.00 -41.29
CA VAL A 47 -0.90 -25.57 -41.19
C VAL A 47 -0.92 -26.84 -40.35
N ASP A 48 0.11 -27.68 -40.45
CA ASP A 48 0.22 -28.93 -39.68
C ASP A 48 0.34 -28.67 -38.16
N VAL A 49 0.99 -27.56 -37.77
CA VAL A 49 1.12 -27.14 -36.37
C VAL A 49 -0.18 -26.56 -35.86
N ILE A 50 -0.86 -25.72 -36.66
CA ILE A 50 -2.18 -25.18 -36.32
C ILE A 50 -3.21 -26.30 -36.17
N THR A 51 -3.17 -27.28 -37.08
CA THR A 51 -4.09 -28.42 -37.07
C THR A 51 -3.88 -29.28 -35.84
N LYS A 52 -2.63 -29.53 -35.45
CA LYS A 52 -2.34 -30.22 -34.18
C LYS A 52 -2.71 -29.41 -32.93
N LEU A 53 -2.51 -28.09 -32.96
CA LEU A 53 -2.79 -27.22 -31.82
C LEU A 53 -4.28 -26.88 -31.65
N LEU A 54 -5.10 -26.96 -32.69
CA LEU A 54 -6.49 -26.49 -32.65
C LEU A 54 -7.53 -27.49 -33.17
N LEU A 55 -7.14 -28.50 -33.93
CA LEU A 55 -8.08 -29.29 -34.76
C LEU A 55 -7.92 -30.82 -34.64
N GLU A 56 -6.95 -31.34 -33.87
CA GLU A 56 -6.74 -32.80 -33.82
C GLU A 56 -7.90 -33.55 -33.11
N ASP A 57 -8.76 -32.83 -32.35
CA ASP A 57 -10.09 -33.28 -31.91
C ASP A 57 -11.01 -32.06 -31.65
N GLU A 58 -11.80 -31.63 -32.66
CA GLU A 58 -12.67 -30.44 -32.56
C GLU A 58 -13.66 -30.50 -31.37
N GLU A 59 -14.11 -31.69 -30.96
CA GLU A 59 -15.02 -31.86 -29.81
C GLU A 59 -14.31 -31.86 -28.45
N GLN A 60 -12.99 -32.05 -28.38
CA GLN A 60 -12.26 -32.14 -27.11
C GLN A 60 -11.36 -30.91 -26.83
N HIS A 61 -11.19 -30.01 -27.80
CA HIS A 61 -10.28 -28.89 -27.63
C HIS A 61 -10.91 -27.74 -26.81
N PRO A 62 -10.40 -27.38 -25.62
CA PRO A 62 -11.09 -26.48 -24.67
C PRO A 62 -11.44 -25.08 -25.23
N PHE A 63 -10.67 -24.57 -26.19
CA PHE A 63 -10.96 -23.29 -26.86
C PHE A 63 -12.27 -23.21 -27.65
N HIS A 64 -12.93 -24.32 -28.00
CA HIS A 64 -14.20 -24.27 -28.73
C HIS A 64 -15.36 -23.71 -27.88
N LEU A 65 -15.21 -23.72 -26.55
CA LEU A 65 -16.16 -23.16 -25.59
C LEU A 65 -15.84 -21.70 -25.24
N THR A 66 -14.59 -21.28 -25.40
CA THR A 66 -14.13 -19.95 -24.98
C THR A 66 -14.76 -18.84 -25.82
N THR A 67 -15.52 -17.97 -25.19
CA THR A 67 -16.06 -16.75 -25.82
C THR A 67 -15.01 -15.64 -25.93
N PRO A 68 -15.18 -14.64 -26.81
CA PRO A 68 -14.23 -13.52 -26.90
C PRO A 68 -14.11 -12.76 -25.57
N LEU A 69 -15.22 -12.65 -24.82
CA LEU A 69 -15.23 -12.06 -23.49
C LEU A 69 -14.33 -12.84 -22.52
N GLU A 70 -14.46 -14.17 -22.49
CA GLU A 70 -13.63 -15.05 -21.65
C GLU A 70 -12.17 -15.05 -22.07
N LEU A 71 -11.87 -14.94 -23.37
CA LEU A 71 -10.51 -14.79 -23.84
C LEU A 71 -9.87 -13.51 -23.28
N ILE A 72 -10.59 -12.38 -23.28
CA ILE A 72 -10.09 -11.12 -22.70
C ILE A 72 -9.90 -11.27 -21.19
N ILE A 73 -10.87 -11.86 -20.49
CA ILE A 73 -10.77 -12.16 -19.05
C ILE A 73 -9.52 -13.02 -18.78
N SER A 74 -9.28 -14.05 -19.58
CA SER A 74 -8.11 -14.93 -19.43
C SER A 74 -6.79 -14.15 -19.56
N ILE A 75 -6.65 -13.26 -20.54
CA ILE A 75 -5.44 -12.45 -20.72
C ILE A 75 -5.20 -11.56 -19.50
N THR A 76 -6.27 -10.95 -18.96
CA THR A 76 -6.15 -10.14 -17.74
C THR A 76 -5.82 -10.96 -16.49
N GLN A 77 -6.29 -12.21 -16.39
CA GLN A 77 -5.92 -13.15 -15.33
C GLN A 77 -4.46 -13.61 -15.47
N LEU A 78 -3.97 -13.84 -16.69
CA LEU A 78 -2.56 -14.16 -16.93
C LEU A 78 -1.66 -12.98 -16.53
N TYR A 79 -2.05 -11.75 -16.88
CA TYR A 79 -1.36 -10.55 -16.40
C TYR A 79 -1.41 -10.46 -14.87
N ALA A 80 -2.55 -10.74 -14.25
CA ALA A 80 -2.68 -10.78 -12.79
C ALA A 80 -1.70 -11.77 -12.18
N CYS A 81 -1.59 -12.97 -12.76
CA CYS A 81 -0.65 -14.00 -12.35
C CYS A 81 0.79 -13.50 -12.38
N LEU A 82 1.25 -13.00 -13.54
CA LEU A 82 2.62 -12.53 -13.72
C LEU A 82 2.94 -11.32 -12.82
N SER A 83 2.09 -10.30 -12.84
CA SER A 83 2.32 -9.05 -12.10
C SER A 83 2.26 -9.24 -10.59
N CYS A 84 1.30 -10.02 -10.08
CA CYS A 84 1.14 -10.28 -8.65
C CYS A 84 2.29 -11.16 -8.13
N THR A 85 2.64 -12.23 -8.85
CA THR A 85 3.78 -13.10 -8.50
C THR A 85 5.08 -12.31 -8.48
N TYR A 86 5.35 -11.53 -9.53
CA TYR A 86 6.55 -10.69 -9.61
C TYR A 86 6.58 -9.63 -8.49
N GLY A 87 5.46 -8.96 -8.24
CA GLY A 87 5.33 -7.98 -7.16
C GLY A 87 5.59 -8.58 -5.78
N GLY A 88 5.05 -9.77 -5.50
CA GLY A 88 5.27 -10.50 -4.24
C GLY A 88 6.75 -10.87 -4.06
N ILE A 89 7.39 -11.40 -5.10
CA ILE A 89 8.81 -11.78 -5.09
C ILE A 89 9.70 -10.56 -4.86
N ILE A 90 9.48 -9.45 -5.59
CA ILE A 90 10.26 -8.22 -5.41
C ILE A 90 10.08 -7.68 -3.99
N LEU A 91 8.84 -7.63 -3.49
CA LEU A 91 8.56 -7.09 -2.17
C LEU A 91 9.30 -7.90 -1.09
N CYS A 92 9.30 -9.23 -1.21
CA CYS A 92 10.07 -10.10 -0.34
C CYS A 92 11.58 -9.83 -0.46
N TRP A 93 12.12 -9.86 -1.69
CA TRP A 93 13.55 -9.73 -1.95
C TRP A 93 14.13 -8.38 -1.50
N THR A 94 13.44 -7.29 -1.82
CA THR A 94 13.83 -5.93 -1.42
C THR A 94 13.75 -5.75 0.10
N SER A 95 12.75 -6.34 0.75
CA SER A 95 12.61 -6.31 2.21
C SER A 95 13.71 -7.10 2.93
N VAL A 96 14.10 -8.26 2.40
CA VAL A 96 15.25 -9.03 2.90
C VAL A 96 16.55 -8.23 2.75
N GLY A 97 16.74 -7.53 1.63
CA GLY A 97 17.88 -6.63 1.43
C GLY A 97 17.92 -5.50 2.45
N LYS A 98 16.78 -4.85 2.70
CA LYS A 98 16.62 -3.84 3.75
C LYS A 98 16.98 -4.39 5.14
N LEU A 99 16.46 -5.56 5.50
CA LEU A 99 16.75 -6.19 6.80
C LEU A 99 18.24 -6.47 6.98
N LYS A 100 18.90 -7.07 5.99
CA LYS A 100 20.34 -7.35 6.04
C LYS A 100 21.15 -6.08 6.26
N ARG A 101 20.80 -5.00 5.57
CA ARG A 101 21.44 -3.69 5.75
C ARG A 101 21.25 -3.17 7.17
N ILE A 102 20.02 -3.17 7.68
CA ILE A 102 19.71 -2.65 9.02
C ILE A 102 20.47 -3.45 10.08
N VAL A 103 20.50 -4.78 9.97
CA VAL A 103 21.26 -5.65 10.89
C VAL A 103 22.75 -5.30 10.84
N SER A 104 23.33 -5.17 9.66
CA SER A 104 24.74 -4.78 9.50
C SER A 104 25.05 -3.41 10.13
N LEU A 105 24.16 -2.42 9.97
CA LEU A 105 24.32 -1.11 10.61
C LEU A 105 24.22 -1.18 12.13
N LEU A 106 23.29 -1.99 12.67
CA LEU A 106 23.15 -2.19 14.11
C LEU A 106 24.37 -2.92 14.70
N GLU A 107 24.87 -3.96 14.03
CA GLU A 107 26.07 -4.70 14.43
C GLU A 107 27.31 -3.81 14.44
N HIS A 108 27.54 -3.05 13.37
CA HIS A 108 28.67 -2.12 13.29
C HIS A 108 28.62 -1.09 14.42
N ARG A 109 27.43 -0.60 14.78
CA ARG A 109 27.25 0.32 15.90
C ARG A 109 27.46 -0.32 17.25
N LEU A 110 27.04 -1.55 17.46
CA LEU A 110 27.30 -2.27 18.71
C LEU A 110 28.81 -2.46 18.92
N LEU A 111 29.53 -2.80 17.85
CA LEU A 111 31.00 -2.94 17.87
C LEU A 111 31.68 -1.58 18.12
N SER A 112 31.31 -0.54 17.35
CA SER A 112 31.87 0.81 17.52
C SER A 112 31.54 1.43 18.89
N SER A 113 30.36 1.16 19.44
CA SER A 113 29.97 1.65 20.78
C SER A 113 30.73 0.93 21.89
N ALA A 114 31.07 -0.35 21.73
CA ALA A 114 31.93 -1.09 22.67
C ALA A 114 33.34 -0.49 22.70
N ASP A 115 33.87 -0.05 21.56
CA ASP A 115 35.19 0.60 21.47
C ASP A 115 35.17 2.05 22.00
N THR A 116 34.03 2.75 21.88
CA THR A 116 33.90 4.18 22.23
C THR A 116 33.43 4.43 23.66
N ALA A 117 32.77 3.45 24.31
CA ALA A 117 32.34 3.52 25.72
C ALA A 117 33.52 3.72 26.70
N SER A 118 34.76 3.47 26.26
CA SER A 118 35.99 3.73 26.99
C SER A 118 36.45 5.21 26.97
N LYS A 119 35.93 6.05 26.05
CA LYS A 119 36.55 7.36 25.75
C LYS A 119 35.69 8.63 25.90
N ASN A 120 34.36 8.56 26.06
CA ASN A 120 33.53 9.79 26.05
C ASN A 120 32.51 9.86 27.20
N VAL A 121 32.87 10.62 28.24
CA VAL A 121 31.98 10.99 29.38
C VAL A 121 31.19 12.29 29.10
N ASN A 122 31.48 13.03 28.02
CA ASN A 122 30.85 14.32 27.70
C ASN A 122 30.12 14.31 26.34
N SER A 123 29.20 13.38 26.10
CA SER A 123 28.34 13.45 24.91
C SER A 123 27.30 14.57 25.08
N ASN A 124 27.28 15.54 24.17
CA ASN A 124 26.23 16.58 24.11
C ASN A 124 24.83 15.94 24.10
N SER A 125 23.86 16.54 24.81
CA SER A 125 22.49 16.01 24.92
C SER A 125 21.79 15.82 23.57
N THR A 126 22.10 16.67 22.59
CA THR A 126 21.60 16.60 21.21
C THR A 126 22.13 15.38 20.45
N THR A 127 23.41 15.04 20.61
CA THR A 127 24.03 13.86 19.98
C THR A 127 23.44 12.56 20.53
N ALA A 128 23.20 12.51 21.85
CA ALA A 128 22.51 11.37 22.47
C ALA A 128 21.07 11.21 21.95
N LEU A 129 20.36 12.33 21.75
CA LEU A 129 19.01 12.33 21.18
C LEU A 129 19.00 11.87 19.71
N ALA A 130 19.90 12.40 18.88
CA ALA A 130 20.04 11.99 17.48
C ALA A 130 20.35 10.49 17.35
N THR A 131 21.27 9.99 18.19
CA THR A 131 21.62 8.57 18.30
C THR A 131 20.41 7.71 18.65
N ARG A 132 19.55 8.17 19.59
CA ARG A 132 18.30 7.49 19.95
C ARG A 132 17.31 7.48 18.80
N LEU A 133 17.08 8.60 18.12
CA LEU A 133 16.14 8.70 17.01
C LEU A 133 16.55 7.80 15.84
N ILE A 134 17.84 7.73 15.52
CA ILE A 134 18.33 6.83 14.47
C ILE A 134 18.14 5.36 14.86
N ASN A 135 18.36 4.99 16.14
CA ASN A 135 18.06 3.63 16.61
C ASN A 135 16.56 3.31 16.50
N GLU A 136 15.69 4.22 16.90
CA GLU A 136 14.25 4.06 16.77
C GLU A 136 13.83 3.93 15.29
N SER A 137 14.44 4.72 14.39
CA SER A 137 14.22 4.64 12.94
C SER A 137 14.62 3.27 12.38
N LEU A 138 15.83 2.77 12.72
CA LEU A 138 16.30 1.46 12.27
C LEU A 138 15.38 0.33 12.75
N ILE A 139 14.91 0.39 13.99
CA ILE A 139 13.99 -0.62 14.54
C ILE A 139 12.61 -0.52 13.85
N LYS A 140 12.11 0.69 13.63
CA LYS A 140 10.84 0.93 12.93
C LYS A 140 10.90 0.38 11.49
N GLU A 141 11.95 0.71 10.75
CA GLU A 141 12.17 0.23 9.38
C GLU A 141 12.39 -1.28 9.32
N SER A 142 13.06 -1.87 10.32
CA SER A 142 13.19 -3.33 10.43
C SER A 142 11.83 -4.01 10.56
N LYS A 143 10.96 -3.52 11.45
CA LYS A 143 9.60 -4.05 11.60
C LYS A 143 8.79 -3.91 10.30
N LEU A 144 8.90 -2.78 9.62
CA LEU A 144 8.23 -2.55 8.35
C LEU A 144 8.75 -3.50 7.26
N ALA A 145 10.06 -3.72 7.18
CA ALA A 145 10.66 -4.66 6.25
C ALA A 145 10.26 -6.11 6.55
N MET A 146 10.19 -6.53 7.82
CA MET A 146 9.67 -7.85 8.18
C MET A 146 8.21 -8.02 7.74
N LYS A 147 7.37 -7.02 8.00
CA LYS A 147 5.96 -7.01 7.56
C LYS A 147 5.86 -7.12 6.04
N ASN A 148 6.62 -6.31 5.29
CA ASN A 148 6.61 -6.32 3.83
C ASN A 148 7.14 -7.65 3.26
N CYS A 149 8.15 -8.25 3.90
CA CYS A 149 8.62 -9.58 3.54
C CYS A 149 7.51 -10.61 3.67
N PHE A 150 6.82 -10.62 4.81
CA PHE A 150 5.69 -11.52 5.05
C PHE A 150 4.54 -11.28 4.06
N ILE A 151 4.15 -10.04 3.82
CA ILE A 151 3.15 -9.69 2.80
C ILE A 151 3.58 -10.20 1.42
N GLY A 152 4.84 -10.04 1.04
CA GLY A 152 5.39 -10.57 -0.21
C GLY A 152 5.26 -12.08 -0.32
N THR A 153 5.49 -12.81 0.78
CA THR A 153 5.31 -14.27 0.83
C THR A 153 3.86 -14.73 0.70
N LEU A 154 2.89 -13.87 1.05
CA LEU A 154 1.45 -14.14 0.87
C LEU A 154 0.96 -13.77 -0.52
N ILE A 155 1.45 -12.66 -1.08
CA ILE A 155 1.07 -12.18 -2.42
C ILE A 155 1.57 -13.13 -3.52
N THR A 156 2.76 -13.71 -3.35
CA THR A 156 3.36 -14.62 -4.34
C THR A 156 2.47 -15.83 -4.68
N PRO A 157 2.02 -16.65 -3.71
CA PRO A 157 1.11 -17.76 -3.99
C PRO A 157 -0.25 -17.30 -4.51
N ILE A 158 -0.79 -16.15 -4.06
CA ILE A 158 -2.01 -15.56 -4.66
C ILE A 158 -1.80 -15.30 -6.15
N GLY A 159 -0.64 -14.74 -6.53
CA GLY A 159 -0.25 -14.53 -7.91
C GLY A 159 -0.23 -15.83 -8.70
N ILE A 160 0.42 -16.86 -8.18
CA ILE A 160 0.51 -18.17 -8.83
C ILE A 160 -0.88 -18.80 -9.01
N SER A 161 -1.78 -18.68 -8.04
CA SER A 161 -3.15 -19.20 -8.12
C SER A 161 -3.96 -18.63 -9.29
N PHE A 162 -3.69 -17.38 -9.72
CA PHE A 162 -4.34 -16.82 -10.92
C PHE A 162 -4.06 -17.60 -12.20
N PHE A 163 -3.02 -18.46 -12.23
CA PHE A 163 -2.79 -19.37 -13.35
C PHE A 163 -3.97 -20.33 -13.56
N TRP A 164 -4.55 -20.88 -12.48
CA TRP A 164 -5.69 -21.78 -12.60
C TRP A 164 -6.96 -21.03 -13.02
N LEU A 165 -7.14 -19.78 -12.57
CA LEU A 165 -8.22 -18.93 -13.05
C LEU A 165 -8.08 -18.63 -14.56
N PHE A 166 -6.86 -18.33 -15.01
CA PHE A 166 -6.54 -18.17 -16.43
C PHE A 166 -6.94 -19.42 -17.23
N CYS A 167 -6.49 -20.59 -16.79
CA CYS A 167 -6.81 -21.85 -17.45
C CYS A 167 -8.32 -22.17 -17.40
N ASN A 168 -9.01 -21.76 -16.34
CA ASN A 168 -10.46 -21.93 -16.23
C ASN A 168 -11.21 -21.08 -17.25
N SER A 169 -10.81 -19.83 -17.47
CA SER A 169 -11.44 -18.95 -18.46
C SER A 169 -11.26 -19.43 -19.90
N ILE A 170 -10.30 -20.31 -20.15
CA ILE A 170 -10.11 -20.96 -21.46
C ILE A 170 -10.55 -22.43 -21.47
N HIS A 171 -11.34 -22.86 -20.47
CA HIS A 171 -11.88 -24.22 -20.30
C HIS A 171 -10.84 -25.36 -20.22
N VAL A 172 -9.56 -25.05 -19.98
CA VAL A 172 -8.49 -26.05 -19.87
C VAL A 172 -8.64 -26.89 -18.58
N THR A 173 -9.23 -26.31 -17.53
CA THR A 173 -9.58 -27.00 -16.28
C THR A 173 -10.67 -28.04 -16.48
N GLU A 174 -11.71 -27.74 -17.26
CA GLU A 174 -12.81 -28.67 -17.56
C GLU A 174 -12.32 -29.90 -18.33
N ALA A 175 -11.29 -29.72 -19.16
CA ALA A 175 -10.61 -30.82 -19.87
C ALA A 175 -9.75 -31.72 -18.95
N GLY A 176 -9.63 -31.42 -17.65
CA GLY A 176 -8.92 -32.26 -16.66
C GLY A 176 -7.38 -32.26 -16.78
N THR A 177 -6.81 -31.53 -17.73
CA THR A 177 -5.38 -31.60 -18.10
C THR A 177 -4.42 -31.06 -17.04
N ILE A 178 -4.88 -30.15 -16.17
CA ILE A 178 -4.07 -29.47 -15.14
C ILE A 178 -4.61 -29.68 -13.71
N GLY A 179 -5.19 -30.87 -13.47
CA GLY A 179 -5.78 -31.22 -12.17
C GLY A 179 -7.27 -30.86 -12.00
N GLY A 180 -7.91 -30.40 -13.09
CA GLY A 180 -9.36 -30.25 -13.13
C GLY A 180 -9.91 -29.10 -12.29
N LEU A 181 -11.21 -29.17 -12.01
CA LEU A 181 -11.92 -28.26 -11.09
C LEU A 181 -11.32 -28.31 -9.67
N THR A 182 -10.86 -29.49 -9.21
CA THR A 182 -10.22 -29.63 -7.89
C THR A 182 -9.01 -28.72 -7.74
N ALA A 183 -8.11 -28.69 -8.75
CA ALA A 183 -6.93 -27.84 -8.68
C ALA A 183 -7.27 -26.34 -8.70
N LEU A 184 -8.37 -25.95 -9.37
CA LEU A 184 -8.88 -24.58 -9.31
C LEU A 184 -9.37 -24.24 -7.89
N ILE A 185 -10.13 -25.12 -7.27
CA ILE A 185 -10.65 -24.92 -5.90
C ILE A 185 -9.50 -24.90 -4.87
N ASP A 186 -8.49 -25.74 -5.04
CA ASP A 186 -7.28 -25.70 -4.20
C ASP A 186 -6.53 -24.38 -4.38
N ALA A 187 -6.42 -23.88 -5.62
CA ALA A 187 -5.81 -22.58 -5.90
C ALA A 187 -6.57 -21.42 -5.26
N LEU A 188 -7.91 -21.44 -5.31
CA LEU A 188 -8.78 -20.48 -4.60
C LEU A 188 -8.61 -20.61 -3.09
N THR A 189 -8.55 -21.82 -2.54
CA THR A 189 -8.32 -22.06 -1.11
C THR A 189 -6.99 -21.47 -0.65
N ILE A 190 -5.92 -21.59 -1.45
CA ILE A 190 -4.62 -20.95 -1.17
C ILE A 190 -4.76 -19.42 -1.17
N MET A 191 -5.49 -18.85 -2.14
CA MET A 191 -5.73 -17.41 -2.17
C MET A 191 -6.43 -16.96 -0.90
N GLU A 192 -7.47 -17.68 -0.47
CA GLU A 192 -8.22 -17.38 0.74
C GLU A 192 -7.32 -17.44 1.99
N ILE A 193 -6.56 -18.52 2.18
CA ILE A 193 -5.64 -18.64 3.33
C ILE A 193 -4.64 -17.48 3.36
N CYS A 194 -4.13 -17.05 2.21
CA CYS A 194 -3.18 -15.95 2.11
C CYS A 194 -3.83 -14.57 2.33
N LEU A 195 -5.13 -14.42 2.03
CA LEU A 195 -5.87 -13.16 2.21
C LEU A 195 -6.19 -12.88 3.68
N ILE A 196 -6.38 -13.90 4.54
CA ILE A 196 -6.72 -13.71 5.95
C ILE A 196 -5.71 -12.79 6.69
N PRO A 197 -4.38 -13.03 6.64
CA PRO A 197 -3.43 -12.12 7.28
C PRO A 197 -3.39 -10.74 6.60
N LEU A 198 -3.64 -10.66 5.30
CA LEU A 198 -3.67 -9.38 4.59
C LEU A 198 -4.84 -8.50 5.06
N LEU A 199 -6.02 -9.08 5.26
CA LEU A 199 -7.17 -8.40 5.86
C LEU A 199 -6.86 -7.88 7.27
N TYR A 200 -6.17 -8.68 8.07
CA TYR A 200 -5.72 -8.26 9.41
C TYR A 200 -4.77 -7.05 9.33
N TYR A 201 -3.82 -7.05 8.39
CA TYR A 201 -2.93 -5.89 8.21
C TYR A 201 -3.66 -4.65 7.72
N MET A 202 -4.72 -4.76 6.91
CA MET A 202 -5.53 -3.59 6.53
C MET A 202 -6.15 -2.90 7.76
N ILE A 203 -6.63 -3.68 8.75
CA ILE A 203 -7.15 -3.13 10.01
C ILE A 203 -6.02 -2.47 10.82
N ILE A 204 -4.86 -3.12 10.92
CA ILE A 204 -3.69 -2.54 11.60
C ILE A 204 -3.32 -1.20 10.96
N ASP A 205 -3.24 -1.16 9.64
CA ASP A 205 -2.79 0.01 8.90
C ASP A 205 -3.78 1.16 9.01
N ALA A 206 -5.08 0.86 8.94
CA ALA A 206 -6.15 1.82 9.24
C ALA A 206 -5.96 2.45 10.63
N ASN A 207 -5.77 1.63 11.66
CA ASN A 207 -5.54 2.09 13.03
C ASN A 207 -4.27 2.93 13.16
N GLN A 208 -3.17 2.53 12.49
CA GLN A 208 -1.92 3.28 12.50
C GLN A 208 -2.09 4.69 11.92
N TYR A 209 -2.90 4.88 10.87
CA TYR A 209 -3.20 6.22 10.36
C TYR A 209 -3.95 7.09 11.38
N PHE A 210 -4.91 6.53 12.13
CA PHE A 210 -5.64 7.28 13.17
C PHE A 210 -4.77 7.60 14.40
N LEU A 211 -3.90 6.67 14.80
CA LEU A 211 -2.92 6.92 15.86
C LEU A 211 -1.95 8.02 15.44
N THR A 212 -1.39 7.93 14.23
CA THR A 212 -0.49 8.95 13.68
C THR A 212 -1.19 10.31 13.64
N LYS A 213 -2.45 10.38 13.19
CA LYS A 213 -3.26 11.61 13.22
C LYS A 213 -3.36 12.20 14.63
N SER A 214 -3.69 11.38 15.63
CA SER A 214 -3.78 11.81 17.03
C SER A 214 -2.45 12.36 17.52
N GLU A 215 -1.35 11.68 17.22
CA GLU A 215 0.01 12.15 17.51
C GLU A 215 0.34 13.46 16.80
N THR A 216 -0.07 13.64 15.54
CA THR A 216 0.10 14.88 14.79
C THR A 216 -0.64 16.05 15.45
N ILE A 217 -1.89 15.85 15.88
CA ILE A 217 -2.67 16.89 16.58
C ILE A 217 -2.01 17.26 17.92
N ASN A 218 -1.54 16.26 18.67
CA ASN A 218 -0.82 16.48 19.91
C ASN A 218 0.51 17.23 19.69
N CYS A 219 1.23 16.90 18.62
CA CYS A 219 2.47 17.57 18.22
C CYS A 219 2.20 19.04 17.86
N ILE A 220 1.19 19.31 17.01
CA ILE A 220 0.77 20.67 16.64
C ILE A 220 0.45 21.49 17.90
N THR A 221 -0.34 20.93 18.81
CA THR A 221 -0.77 21.61 20.04
C THR A 221 0.43 21.96 20.91
N THR A 222 1.37 21.03 21.06
CA THR A 222 2.57 21.20 21.89
C THR A 222 3.57 22.19 21.27
N LEU A 223 3.77 22.17 19.95
CA LEU A 223 4.61 23.16 19.26
C LEU A 223 3.99 24.55 19.32
N SER A 224 2.66 24.66 19.18
CA SER A 224 1.94 25.93 19.25
C SER A 224 1.97 26.53 20.66
N SER A 225 1.89 25.71 21.70
CA SER A 225 1.90 26.19 23.09
C SER A 225 3.29 26.57 23.60
N ASN A 226 4.34 25.98 23.04
CA ASN A 226 5.72 26.12 23.52
C ASN A 226 6.60 26.95 22.56
N ALA A 227 6.00 27.73 21.66
CA ALA A 227 6.71 28.67 20.79
C ALA A 227 7.48 29.69 21.65
N GLY A 228 8.75 29.40 21.95
CA GLY A 228 9.64 30.23 22.78
C GLY A 228 10.17 29.59 24.07
N ALA A 229 9.69 28.41 24.49
CA ALA A 229 10.19 27.71 25.69
C ALA A 229 11.27 26.65 25.34
N SER A 230 12.12 26.31 26.31
CA SER A 230 13.03 25.16 26.18
C SER A 230 12.19 23.88 26.12
N PHE A 231 12.31 23.15 25.02
CA PHE A 231 11.53 21.94 24.80
C PHE A 231 12.18 20.77 25.52
N ASN A 232 11.38 19.93 26.17
CA ASN A 232 11.91 18.73 26.80
C ASN A 232 12.32 17.70 25.72
N THR A 233 13.61 17.35 25.67
CA THR A 233 14.17 16.37 24.73
C THR A 233 13.59 14.96 24.93
N SER A 234 13.00 14.67 26.09
CA SER A 234 12.28 13.41 26.33
C SER A 234 10.98 13.30 25.54
N TYR A 235 10.44 14.42 25.03
CA TYR A 235 9.22 14.45 24.23
C TYR A 235 9.46 14.05 22.76
N VAL A 236 10.69 14.17 22.24
CA VAL A 236 10.97 13.92 20.81
C VAL A 236 11.19 12.43 20.58
N ASN A 237 10.22 11.75 19.96
CA ASN A 237 10.34 10.38 19.45
C ASN A 237 10.47 10.40 17.92
N ILE A 238 10.74 9.24 17.32
CA ILE A 238 10.90 9.13 15.86
C ILE A 238 9.67 9.63 15.07
N THR A 239 8.46 9.26 15.48
CA THR A 239 7.23 9.67 14.78
C THR A 239 7.07 11.19 14.78
N ARG A 240 7.33 11.85 15.91
CA ARG A 240 7.26 13.31 16.01
C ARG A 240 8.38 13.98 15.21
N TYR A 241 9.57 13.39 15.17
CA TYR A 241 10.67 13.90 14.35
C TYR A 241 10.31 13.88 12.86
N GLU A 242 9.78 12.77 12.35
CA GLU A 242 9.30 12.64 10.95
C GLU A 242 8.16 13.61 10.63
N LEU A 243 7.29 13.90 11.62
CA LEU A 243 6.22 14.89 11.46
C LEU A 243 6.74 16.33 11.41
N ILE A 244 7.82 16.65 12.14
CA ILE A 244 8.44 17.98 12.17
C ILE A 244 9.27 18.22 10.91
N GLN A 245 10.08 17.22 10.53
CA GLN A 245 10.93 17.24 9.33
C GLN A 245 10.26 16.44 8.22
N SER A 246 9.25 17.06 7.60
CA SER A 246 8.57 16.50 6.44
C SER A 246 9.56 16.21 5.31
N GLY A 247 9.58 14.95 4.87
CA GLY A 247 10.44 14.50 3.77
C GLY A 247 11.84 14.03 4.18
N TRP A 248 12.12 13.85 5.48
CA TRP A 248 13.27 13.04 5.87
C TRP A 248 13.05 11.58 5.47
N VAL A 249 13.86 11.11 4.53
CA VAL A 249 13.87 9.73 4.04
C VAL A 249 15.30 9.21 4.28
N PRO A 250 15.55 8.50 5.38
CA PRO A 250 16.89 8.04 5.69
C PRO A 250 17.41 7.08 4.61
N TYR A 251 18.70 7.11 4.31
CA TYR A 251 19.25 6.26 3.24
C TYR A 251 19.02 4.75 3.47
N TRP A 252 18.84 4.29 4.71
CA TRP A 252 18.51 2.90 5.00
C TRP A 252 17.08 2.50 4.59
N GLU A 253 16.18 3.46 4.37
CA GLU A 253 14.83 3.24 3.83
C GLU A 253 14.86 2.94 2.32
N SER A 254 15.89 3.39 1.60
CA SER A 254 16.01 3.16 0.16
C SER A 254 16.06 1.65 -0.17
N GLY A 255 15.12 1.20 -0.99
CA GLY A 255 15.04 -0.18 -1.48
C GLY A 255 16.32 -0.51 -2.24
N THR A 256 17.12 -1.41 -1.69
CA THR A 256 18.37 -1.82 -2.32
C THR A 256 18.39 -3.32 -2.45
N SER A 257 19.04 -3.76 -3.53
CA SER A 257 19.27 -5.18 -3.74
C SER A 257 19.98 -5.76 -2.51
N PRO A 258 19.61 -6.98 -2.05
CA PRO A 258 20.33 -7.70 -0.99
C PRO A 258 21.81 -7.97 -1.29
N ILE A 259 22.28 -7.63 -2.49
CA ILE A 259 23.67 -7.74 -2.96
C ILE A 259 24.43 -6.40 -2.85
N ALA A 260 23.73 -5.30 -2.53
CA ALA A 260 24.37 -3.99 -2.42
C ALA A 260 25.40 -3.97 -1.28
N SER A 261 26.64 -3.56 -1.58
CA SER A 261 27.73 -3.50 -0.62
C SER A 261 27.47 -2.48 0.49
N SER A 262 27.97 -2.80 1.68
CA SER A 262 27.84 -2.05 2.93
C SER A 262 28.71 -0.78 2.98
N GLY A 263 28.75 0.03 1.91
CA GLY A 263 29.42 1.34 1.89
C GLY A 263 28.73 2.41 2.76
N GLY A 264 28.15 2.01 3.89
CA GLY A 264 27.14 2.73 4.64
C GLY A 264 27.67 3.70 5.70
N ASP A 265 28.93 3.60 6.12
CA ASP A 265 29.42 4.37 7.27
C ASP A 265 29.48 5.89 6.99
N LEU A 266 29.99 6.27 5.82
CA LEU A 266 30.02 7.68 5.40
C LEU A 266 28.62 8.26 5.20
N LEU A 267 27.64 7.43 4.81
CA LEU A 267 26.24 7.85 4.66
C LEU A 267 25.57 7.97 6.03
N PHE A 268 25.88 7.05 6.94
CA PHE A 268 25.42 7.07 8.32
C PHE A 268 25.87 8.32 9.07
N GLU A 269 27.15 8.68 8.98
CA GLU A 269 27.66 9.90 9.61
C GLU A 269 27.02 11.17 9.04
N LYS A 270 26.73 11.18 7.73
CA LYS A 270 26.02 12.29 7.09
C LYS A 270 24.60 12.43 7.61
N GLU A 271 23.86 11.33 7.76
CA GLU A 271 22.52 11.34 8.37
C GLU A 271 22.56 11.79 9.82
N MET A 272 23.53 11.30 10.60
CA MET A 272 23.69 11.70 12.01
C MET A 272 23.84 13.22 12.12
N LYS A 273 24.73 13.80 11.30
CA LYS A 273 24.94 15.26 11.26
C LYS A 273 23.68 16.01 10.83
N LEU A 274 22.93 15.48 9.87
CA LEU A 274 21.68 16.09 9.40
C LEU A 274 20.61 16.10 10.51
N VAL A 275 20.45 14.98 11.21
CA VAL A 275 19.52 14.88 12.36
C VAL A 275 19.95 15.82 13.48
N GLU A 276 21.24 15.88 13.79
CA GLU A 276 21.77 16.80 14.81
C GLU A 276 21.52 18.27 14.45
N GLN A 277 21.78 18.67 13.20
CA GLN A 277 21.51 20.03 12.70
C GLN A 277 20.02 20.39 12.75
N THR A 278 19.16 19.42 12.44
CA THR A 278 17.71 19.61 12.50
C THR A 278 17.28 19.78 13.95
N LEU A 279 17.74 18.91 14.85
CA LEU A 279 17.43 19.00 16.27
C LEU A 279 17.96 20.29 16.90
N SER A 280 19.14 20.78 16.53
CA SER A 280 19.68 22.03 17.07
C SER A 280 18.87 23.25 16.61
N LEU A 281 18.30 23.23 15.40
CA LEU A 281 17.41 24.28 14.90
C LEU A 281 16.09 24.35 15.70
N TYR A 282 15.47 23.19 15.96
CA TYR A 282 14.18 23.13 16.67
C TYR A 282 14.32 23.21 18.19
N PHE A 283 15.44 22.72 18.74
CA PHE A 283 15.68 22.51 20.16
C PHE A 283 17.08 23.01 20.59
N PRO A 284 17.34 24.33 20.57
CA PRO A 284 18.62 24.87 21.00
C PRO A 284 18.86 24.55 22.48
N THR A 285 19.99 23.92 22.79
CA THR A 285 20.51 23.81 24.16
C THR A 285 20.80 25.21 24.68
N SER A 286 20.20 25.56 25.81
CA SER A 286 20.16 26.88 26.44
C SER A 286 21.50 27.38 27.00
N THR A 287 22.61 27.10 26.33
CA THR A 287 23.99 27.32 26.82
C THR A 287 24.66 28.63 26.38
N SER A 288 24.02 29.46 25.56
CA SER A 288 24.57 30.75 25.13
C SER A 288 23.85 31.95 25.75
N SER A 289 23.84 32.02 27.08
CA SER A 289 23.57 33.28 27.79
C SER A 289 24.90 34.01 28.07
N SER A 290 25.66 34.36 27.03
CA SER A 290 26.74 35.34 27.14
C SER A 290 26.25 36.68 26.61
N SER A 291 26.21 37.65 27.50
CA SER A 291 25.62 38.97 27.33
C SER A 291 26.56 39.93 26.58
N SER A 292 26.59 39.87 25.25
CA SER A 292 27.13 40.95 24.41
C SER A 292 26.01 41.61 23.59
N SER A 293 26.17 42.89 23.25
CA SER A 293 25.16 43.66 22.50
C SER A 293 25.03 43.23 21.03
N ASP A 294 26.07 42.61 20.46
CA ASP A 294 26.04 42.05 19.11
C ASP A 294 25.30 40.70 19.07
N ASP A 295 25.37 39.90 20.14
CA ASP A 295 24.64 38.63 20.29
C ASP A 295 23.11 38.80 20.31
N LYS A 296 22.58 40.00 20.63
CA LYS A 296 21.12 40.23 20.66
C LYS A 296 20.51 40.22 19.27
N ASN A 297 21.18 40.82 18.28
CA ASN A 297 20.69 40.86 16.91
C ASN A 297 20.78 39.49 16.21
N GLU A 298 21.78 38.67 16.54
CA GLU A 298 21.89 37.30 16.03
C GLU A 298 20.84 36.38 16.68
N ASN A 299 20.64 36.47 17.99
CA ASN A 299 19.58 35.71 18.68
C ASN A 299 18.17 36.05 18.16
N GLU A 300 17.86 37.31 17.85
CA GLU A 300 16.57 37.69 17.26
C GLU A 300 16.37 37.12 15.85
N LYS A 301 17.44 37.08 15.03
CA LYS A 301 17.39 36.47 13.69
C LYS A 301 17.20 34.95 13.78
N GLU A 302 17.93 34.28 14.66
CA GLU A 302 17.78 32.82 14.88
C GLU A 302 16.39 32.46 15.42
N GLN A 303 15.87 33.23 16.37
CA GLN A 303 14.51 33.04 16.87
C GLN A 303 13.46 33.23 15.77
N LYS A 304 13.64 34.21 14.88
CA LYS A 304 12.75 34.43 13.74
C LYS A 304 12.79 33.28 12.75
N ILE A 305 13.98 32.79 12.37
CA ILE A 305 14.15 31.64 11.49
C ILE A 305 13.49 30.39 12.10
N ARG A 306 13.69 30.18 13.40
CA ARG A 306 13.07 29.07 14.14
C ARG A 306 11.55 29.17 14.15
N GLN A 307 11.00 30.35 14.40
CA GLN A 307 9.55 30.55 14.39
C GLN A 307 8.97 30.30 13.00
N GLU A 308 9.63 30.79 11.95
CA GLU A 308 9.24 30.53 10.55
C GLU A 308 9.28 29.03 10.22
N ALA A 309 10.29 28.29 10.69
CA ALA A 309 10.37 26.84 10.53
C ALA A 309 9.25 26.10 11.28
N ILE A 310 9.01 26.45 12.55
CA ILE A 310 7.92 25.86 13.35
C ILE A 310 6.56 26.14 12.72
N ASP A 311 6.30 27.38 12.30
CA ASP A 311 5.06 27.77 11.65
C ASP A 311 4.88 27.01 10.32
N SER A 312 5.96 26.81 9.56
CA SER A 312 5.95 25.99 8.34
C SER A 312 5.58 24.53 8.64
N SER A 313 6.25 23.90 9.61
CA SER A 313 5.95 22.50 10.00
C SER A 313 4.53 22.35 10.56
N ILE A 314 4.03 23.31 11.34
CA ILE A 314 2.65 23.31 11.85
C ILE A 314 1.66 23.38 10.68
N ASN A 315 1.89 24.25 9.70
CA ASN A 315 1.01 24.37 8.54
C ASN A 315 0.98 23.06 7.73
N GLU A 316 2.14 22.43 7.55
CA GLU A 316 2.24 21.15 6.85
C GLU A 316 1.58 20.00 7.60
N MET A 317 1.85 19.87 8.90
CA MET A 317 1.18 18.89 9.76
C MET A 317 -0.35 19.10 9.79
N THR A 318 -0.81 20.36 9.80
CA THR A 318 -2.25 20.66 9.77
C THR A 318 -2.90 20.16 8.47
N LYS A 319 -2.18 20.26 7.35
CA LYS A 319 -2.63 19.68 6.07
C LYS A 319 -2.63 18.15 6.13
N SER A 320 -1.60 17.54 6.70
CA SER A 320 -1.47 16.08 6.77
C SER A 320 -2.52 15.42 7.67
N VAL A 321 -3.06 16.09 8.70
CA VAL A 321 -4.13 15.56 9.57
C VAL A 321 -5.38 15.13 8.77
N GLN A 322 -5.77 15.90 7.76
CA GLN A 322 -6.92 15.57 6.92
C GLN A 322 -6.60 14.38 6.00
N GLU A 323 -5.41 14.37 5.42
CA GLU A 323 -4.92 13.28 4.57
C GLU A 323 -4.82 11.96 5.35
N LEU A 324 -4.29 11.98 6.57
CA LEU A 324 -4.19 10.81 7.46
C LEU A 324 -5.57 10.26 7.81
N SER A 325 -6.55 11.13 8.08
CA SER A 325 -7.93 10.71 8.34
C SER A 325 -8.51 9.98 7.13
N PHE A 326 -8.34 10.56 5.94
CA PHE A 326 -8.84 9.97 4.71
C PHE A 326 -8.18 8.64 4.39
N LYS A 327 -6.85 8.54 4.54
CA LYS A 327 -6.11 7.28 4.37
C LYS A 327 -6.64 6.20 5.34
N GLY A 328 -6.85 6.54 6.61
CA GLY A 328 -7.42 5.61 7.59
C GLY A 328 -8.82 5.11 7.22
N TYR A 329 -9.74 6.01 6.83
CA TYR A 329 -11.08 5.60 6.37
C TYR A 329 -11.03 4.73 5.12
N ARG A 330 -10.16 5.09 4.18
CA ARG A 330 -9.98 4.36 2.93
C ARG A 330 -9.51 2.92 3.17
N GLU A 331 -8.55 2.70 4.08
CA GLU A 331 -8.13 1.34 4.45
C GLU A 331 -9.27 0.51 5.07
N TYR A 332 -10.15 1.12 5.89
CA TYR A 332 -11.34 0.42 6.38
C TYR A 332 -12.33 0.07 5.28
N VAL A 333 -12.52 0.96 4.30
CA VAL A 333 -13.36 0.67 3.14
C VAL A 333 -12.76 -0.49 2.35
N TYR A 334 -11.45 -0.51 2.12
CA TYR A 334 -10.77 -1.62 1.45
C TYR A 334 -10.91 -2.93 2.23
N PHE A 335 -10.80 -2.88 3.55
CA PHE A 335 -11.07 -4.04 4.40
C PHE A 335 -12.48 -4.58 4.18
N VAL A 336 -13.52 -3.74 4.22
CA VAL A 336 -14.91 -4.18 4.04
C VAL A 336 -15.14 -4.78 2.64
N LEU A 337 -14.60 -4.13 1.60
CA LEU A 337 -14.71 -4.61 0.22
C LEU A 337 -14.01 -5.97 0.05
N ASN A 338 -12.77 -6.09 0.53
CA ASN A 338 -12.01 -7.34 0.42
C ASN A 338 -12.60 -8.45 1.30
N PHE A 339 -13.16 -8.12 2.46
CA PHE A 339 -13.86 -9.08 3.32
C PHE A 339 -15.11 -9.64 2.63
N ALA A 340 -15.91 -8.77 2.00
CA ALA A 340 -17.08 -9.19 1.25
C ALA A 340 -16.70 -10.00 0.00
N ALA A 341 -15.63 -9.60 -0.70
CA ALA A 341 -15.15 -10.33 -1.87
C ALA A 341 -14.69 -11.75 -1.51
N PHE A 342 -13.87 -11.84 -0.45
CA PHE A 342 -13.38 -13.08 0.15
C PHE A 342 -14.54 -14.01 0.52
N TYR A 343 -15.50 -13.50 1.29
CA TYR A 343 -16.68 -14.28 1.66
C TYR A 343 -17.46 -14.78 0.44
N GLY A 344 -17.50 -14.00 -0.65
CA GLY A 344 -18.08 -14.41 -1.92
C GLY A 344 -17.40 -15.64 -2.52
N TYR A 345 -16.08 -15.61 -2.73
CA TYR A 345 -15.34 -16.76 -3.29
C TYR A 345 -15.28 -17.96 -2.35
N LEU A 346 -15.34 -17.74 -1.03
CA LEU A 346 -15.49 -18.82 -0.06
C LEU A 346 -16.75 -19.66 -0.32
N MET A 347 -17.84 -19.07 -0.82
CA MET A 347 -19.06 -19.83 -1.15
C MET A 347 -18.80 -20.88 -2.23
N ALA A 348 -18.02 -20.56 -3.26
CA ALA A 348 -17.66 -21.51 -4.32
C ALA A 348 -16.90 -22.73 -3.76
N ILE A 349 -15.95 -22.48 -2.85
CA ILE A 349 -15.17 -23.53 -2.17
C ILE A 349 -16.07 -24.42 -1.32
N ILE A 350 -16.98 -23.82 -0.53
CA ILE A 350 -17.92 -24.57 0.31
C ILE A 350 -18.86 -25.41 -0.55
N CYS A 351 -19.44 -24.83 -1.60
CA CYS A 351 -20.37 -25.53 -2.49
C CYS A 351 -19.69 -26.71 -3.21
N PHE A 352 -18.39 -26.57 -3.55
CA PHE A 352 -17.61 -27.65 -4.14
C PHE A 352 -17.39 -28.83 -3.19
N TYR A 353 -16.94 -28.58 -1.95
CA TYR A 353 -16.67 -29.68 -1.00
C TYR A 353 -17.92 -30.27 -0.36
N TYR A 354 -19.04 -29.55 -0.38
CA TYR A 354 -20.32 -29.98 0.17
C TYR A 354 -21.44 -29.91 -0.89
N PRO A 355 -21.39 -30.77 -1.93
CA PRO A 355 -22.28 -30.65 -3.08
C PRO A 355 -23.75 -30.97 -2.76
N ASP A 356 -24.01 -31.77 -1.72
CA ASP A 356 -25.38 -32.14 -1.30
C ASP A 356 -25.93 -31.14 -0.28
N ASP A 357 -26.80 -30.24 -0.75
CA ASP A 357 -27.50 -29.23 0.08
C ASP A 357 -28.22 -29.83 1.29
N THR A 358 -28.71 -31.07 1.17
CA THR A 358 -29.52 -31.73 2.21
C THR A 358 -28.68 -32.39 3.30
N ALA A 359 -27.45 -32.79 2.97
CA ALA A 359 -26.51 -33.42 3.90
C ALA A 359 -25.62 -32.40 4.64
N GLN A 360 -25.74 -31.11 4.33
CA GLN A 360 -24.94 -30.06 4.94
C GLN A 360 -25.27 -29.83 6.42
N PRO A 361 -24.27 -29.61 7.29
CA PRO A 361 -24.50 -29.17 8.67
C PRO A 361 -25.24 -27.83 8.74
N THR A 362 -26.07 -27.63 9.77
CA THR A 362 -26.89 -26.41 9.95
C THR A 362 -26.07 -25.12 9.95
N TRP A 363 -24.87 -25.12 10.53
CA TRP A 363 -24.00 -23.94 10.54
C TRP A 363 -23.53 -23.54 9.13
N MET A 364 -23.37 -24.51 8.23
CA MET A 364 -22.98 -24.27 6.83
C MET A 364 -24.14 -23.72 6.03
N GLN A 365 -25.35 -24.25 6.24
CA GLN A 365 -26.57 -23.69 5.66
C GLN A 365 -26.75 -22.24 6.09
N HIS A 366 -26.56 -21.93 7.38
CA HIS A 366 -26.59 -20.54 7.87
C HIS A 366 -25.48 -19.66 7.30
N MET A 367 -24.28 -20.22 7.09
CA MET A 367 -23.20 -19.51 6.40
C MET A 367 -23.56 -19.16 4.96
N LYS A 368 -24.39 -19.94 4.27
CA LYS A 368 -24.94 -19.62 2.94
C LYS A 368 -26.24 -18.82 2.99
N PHE A 369 -26.64 -18.30 4.15
CA PHE A 369 -27.96 -17.67 4.35
C PHE A 369 -29.15 -18.56 3.97
N ASN A 370 -29.00 -19.88 4.12
CA ASN A 370 -29.98 -20.92 3.76
C ASN A 370 -30.40 -20.90 2.27
N VAL A 371 -29.55 -20.42 1.37
CA VAL A 371 -29.77 -20.56 -0.08
C VAL A 371 -29.16 -21.86 -0.64
N THR A 372 -29.60 -22.25 -1.84
CA THR A 372 -29.08 -23.44 -2.53
C THR A 372 -27.60 -23.27 -2.88
N ASN A 373 -26.87 -24.38 -3.10
CA ASN A 373 -25.48 -24.32 -3.53
C ASN A 373 -25.30 -23.50 -4.82
N ASN A 374 -26.19 -23.67 -5.81
CA ASN A 374 -26.10 -22.94 -7.07
C ASN A 374 -26.27 -21.43 -6.87
N ASP A 375 -27.24 -21.02 -6.05
CA ASP A 375 -27.47 -19.60 -5.77
C ASP A 375 -26.32 -19.00 -4.95
N ALA A 376 -25.77 -19.75 -4.00
CA ALA A 376 -24.66 -19.33 -3.15
C ALA A 376 -23.36 -19.17 -3.96
N ASP A 377 -23.06 -20.11 -4.84
CA ASP A 377 -21.90 -20.07 -5.73
C ASP A 377 -22.00 -18.87 -6.69
N TRP A 378 -23.14 -18.74 -7.38
CA TRP A 378 -23.36 -17.62 -8.31
C TRP A 378 -23.32 -16.25 -7.60
N THR A 379 -24.07 -16.10 -6.50
CA THR A 379 -24.12 -14.83 -5.76
C THR A 379 -22.77 -14.51 -5.14
N GLY A 380 -22.07 -15.54 -4.64
CA GLY A 380 -20.74 -15.42 -4.07
C GLY A 380 -19.72 -14.93 -5.09
N ASN A 381 -19.66 -15.57 -6.26
CA ASN A 381 -18.78 -15.15 -7.35
C ASN A 381 -19.07 -13.71 -7.78
N PHE A 382 -20.35 -13.39 -7.99
CA PHE A 382 -20.77 -12.04 -8.40
C PHE A 382 -20.39 -10.97 -7.36
N VAL A 383 -20.65 -11.21 -6.07
CA VAL A 383 -20.27 -10.28 -5.00
C VAL A 383 -18.74 -10.13 -4.94
N GLY A 384 -18.01 -11.24 -5.11
CA GLY A 384 -16.56 -11.28 -5.28
C GLY A 384 -16.07 -10.28 -6.34
N ASP A 385 -16.52 -10.50 -7.57
CA ASP A 385 -16.14 -9.70 -8.72
C ASP A 385 -16.59 -8.24 -8.56
N LEU A 386 -17.80 -7.99 -8.06
CA LEU A 386 -18.32 -6.63 -7.88
C LEU A 386 -17.50 -5.84 -6.85
N MET A 387 -17.20 -6.42 -5.69
CA MET A 387 -16.44 -5.73 -4.64
C MET A 387 -15.00 -5.42 -5.11
N TRP A 388 -14.36 -6.38 -5.79
CA TRP A 388 -13.05 -6.17 -6.40
C TRP A 388 -13.08 -5.32 -7.69
N THR A 389 -14.27 -4.97 -8.20
CA THR A 389 -14.47 -3.94 -9.24
C THR A 389 -14.61 -2.55 -8.61
N ILE A 390 -15.32 -2.44 -7.49
CA ILE A 390 -15.53 -1.16 -6.78
C ILE A 390 -14.22 -0.63 -6.19
N GLU A 391 -13.38 -1.49 -5.63
CA GLU A 391 -12.11 -1.10 -5.02
C GLU A 391 -11.20 -0.29 -5.96
N PRO A 392 -10.84 -0.76 -7.18
CA PRO A 392 -10.00 0.02 -8.08
C PRO A 392 -10.66 1.32 -8.57
N ILE A 393 -12.00 1.42 -8.60
CA ILE A 393 -12.68 2.69 -8.88
C ILE A 393 -12.37 3.73 -7.79
N ILE A 394 -12.36 3.31 -6.52
CA ILE A 394 -12.01 4.17 -5.39
C ILE A 394 -10.53 4.58 -5.46
N ILE A 395 -9.64 3.65 -5.82
CA ILE A 395 -8.20 3.92 -5.96
C ILE A 395 -7.94 4.92 -7.10
N LEU A 396 -8.51 4.68 -8.28
CA LEU A 396 -8.17 5.42 -9.50
C LEU A 396 -8.90 6.76 -9.61
N PHE A 397 -10.15 6.84 -9.18
CA PHE A 397 -10.99 8.02 -9.42
C PHE A 397 -11.27 8.81 -8.14
N VAL A 398 -11.70 8.14 -7.07
CA VAL A 398 -12.15 8.82 -5.85
C VAL A 398 -10.96 9.40 -5.06
N SER A 399 -9.90 8.60 -4.86
CA SER A 399 -8.77 9.00 -4.03
C SER A 399 -8.01 10.22 -4.57
N PRO A 400 -7.62 10.28 -5.85
CA PRO A 400 -6.88 11.43 -6.38
C PRO A 400 -7.74 12.69 -6.41
N TYR A 401 -9.02 12.58 -6.77
CA TYR A 401 -9.95 13.69 -6.79
C TYR A 401 -10.13 14.31 -5.40
N TYR A 402 -10.33 13.46 -4.39
CA TYR A 402 -10.49 13.92 -3.02
C TYR A 402 -9.22 14.58 -2.48
N ILE A 403 -8.04 13.98 -2.68
CA ILE A 403 -6.76 14.56 -2.27
C ILE A 403 -6.52 15.91 -2.96
N ALA A 404 -6.81 16.01 -4.26
CA ALA A 404 -6.71 17.27 -5.00
C ALA A 404 -7.66 18.34 -4.44
N SER A 405 -8.89 17.96 -4.06
CA SER A 405 -9.86 18.86 -3.45
C SER A 405 -9.40 19.39 -2.09
N LEU A 406 -8.77 18.54 -1.27
CA LEU A 406 -8.19 18.93 0.03
C LEU A 406 -7.03 19.91 -0.17
N ALA A 407 -6.15 19.64 -1.14
CA ALA A 407 -5.05 20.53 -1.48
C ALA A 407 -5.55 21.90 -1.97
N ALA A 408 -6.58 21.93 -2.82
CA ALA A 408 -7.19 23.17 -3.30
C ALA A 408 -7.85 23.97 -2.16
N ALA A 409 -8.56 23.30 -1.24
CA ALA A 409 -9.17 23.95 -0.08
C ALA A 409 -8.13 24.57 0.86
N ALA A 410 -6.98 23.93 1.04
CA ALA A 410 -5.86 24.46 1.81
C ALA A 410 -5.28 25.75 1.20
N VAL A 411 -5.06 25.78 -0.12
CA VAL A 411 -4.55 26.96 -0.84
C VAL A 411 -5.49 28.15 -0.72
N THR A 412 -6.80 27.92 -0.83
CA THR A 412 -7.81 28.99 -0.72
C THR A 412 -7.84 29.61 0.68
N LYS A 413 -7.72 28.80 1.75
CA LYS A 413 -7.63 29.30 3.13
C LYS A 413 -6.37 30.13 3.37
N THR A 414 -5.22 29.70 2.83
CA THR A 414 -3.96 30.45 2.96
C THR A 414 -4.01 31.79 2.22
N LYS A 415 -4.60 31.85 1.02
CA LYS A 415 -4.81 33.11 0.30
C LYS A 415 -5.75 34.06 1.06
N ALA A 416 -6.86 33.55 1.59
CA ALA A 416 -7.80 34.35 2.38
C ALA A 416 -7.14 34.95 3.65
N LYS A 417 -6.29 34.18 4.34
CA LYS A 417 -5.53 34.66 5.52
C LYS A 417 -4.47 35.72 5.16
N LYS A 418 -3.83 35.62 3.99
CA LYS A 418 -2.85 36.59 3.51
C LYS A 418 -3.48 37.92 3.07
N LEU A 419 -4.68 37.86 2.49
CA LEU A 419 -5.48 39.05 2.14
C LEU A 419 -5.99 39.79 3.39
N SER A 420 -6.41 39.08 4.43
CA SER A 420 -6.89 39.70 5.67
C SER A 420 -5.77 40.31 6.52
N SER A 421 -4.56 39.75 6.48
CA SER A 421 -3.38 40.34 7.16
C SER A 421 -2.76 41.51 6.40
N SER A 422 -2.87 41.57 5.06
CA SER A 422 -2.44 42.75 4.30
C SER A 422 -3.36 43.95 4.50
N SER A 423 -4.66 43.74 4.75
CA SER A 423 -5.61 44.82 5.02
C SER A 423 -5.48 45.46 6.41
N SER A 424 -4.85 44.77 7.38
CA SER A 424 -4.66 45.31 8.73
C SER A 424 -3.37 46.12 8.89
N SER A 425 -2.36 45.93 8.02
CA SER A 425 -1.12 46.72 8.05
C SER A 425 -1.26 48.09 7.36
N THR A 426 -2.20 48.25 6.42
CA THR A 426 -2.39 49.53 5.69
C THR A 426 -3.13 50.61 6.50
N ASN A 427 -3.76 50.25 7.61
CA ASN A 427 -4.50 51.20 8.46
C ASN A 427 -3.68 51.81 9.62
N LYS A 428 -2.41 51.41 9.81
CA LYS A 428 -1.53 52.00 10.84
C LYS A 428 -0.64 53.15 10.36
N THR A 429 -0.59 53.44 9.07
CA THR A 429 0.20 54.54 8.48
C THR A 429 -0.62 55.80 8.14
N LYS A 430 -1.90 55.86 8.55
CA LYS A 430 -2.78 57.03 8.39
C LYS A 430 -3.37 57.50 9.75
N LYS A 431 -2.50 57.77 10.71
CA LYS A 431 -2.77 58.63 11.87
C LYS A 431 -1.45 59.32 12.23
N GLU A 432 -1.10 60.30 11.42
CA GLU A 432 -0.38 61.49 11.88
C GLU A 432 -1.39 62.51 12.40
#